data_AF-A0A0F9GQZ2-F1
#
_entry.id   AF-A0A0F9GQZ2-F1
#
_cell.length_a   1.000
_cell.length_b   1.000
_cell.length_c   1.000
_cell.angle_alpha   90.00
_cell.angle_beta   90.00
_cell.angle_gamma   90.00
#
_symmetry.space_group_name_H-M   'P 1'
#
loop_
_entity.id
_entity.type
_entity.pdbx_description
1 polymer ?
#
loop_
_entity_poly.entity_id
_entity_poly.type
_entity_poly.pdbx_seq_one_letter_code
_entity_poly.pdbx_strand_id
1 'polypeptide(L)'
;MALAEFASRSNGEIFISDEITGTGSEADTAHGLADSEGTAVTPSLVVAFITQKTTGTSIALVEGTHDATNCKFSLEAQGKYRIIAFR
;
A
#
# COMPACT_ATOMS: atom_id res chain seq x y z
N MET A 1 -21.07 -1.77 16.59
CA MET A 1 -21.05 -1.93 15.13
C MET A 1 -19.59 -2.11 14.75
N ALA A 2 -19.15 -3.35 14.50
CA ALA A 2 -17.78 -3.60 14.07
C ALA A 2 -17.62 -3.02 12.65
N LEU A 3 -16.67 -2.10 12.45
CA LEU A 3 -16.22 -1.75 11.12
C LEU A 3 -15.68 -3.03 10.49
N ALA A 4 -16.21 -3.44 9.34
CA ALA A 4 -15.67 -4.57 8.61
C ALA A 4 -14.19 -4.26 8.31
N GLU A 5 -13.30 -5.04 8.92
CA GLU A 5 -11.87 -4.96 8.67
C GLU A 5 -11.66 -5.35 7.20
N PHE A 6 -11.32 -4.38 6.37
CA PHE A 6 -11.09 -4.66 4.96
C PHE A 6 -9.72 -5.33 4.83
N ALA A 7 -9.74 -6.67 4.78
CA ALA A 7 -8.56 -7.51 4.59
C ALA A 7 -7.90 -7.27 3.23
N SER A 8 -6.59 -7.50 3.14
CA SER A 8 -5.83 -7.45 1.88
C SER A 8 -6.38 -8.43 0.85
N ARG A 9 -6.37 -8.00 -0.41
CA ARG A 9 -6.90 -8.77 -1.54
C ARG A 9 -6.04 -8.50 -2.77
N SER A 10 -5.70 -9.55 -3.50
CA SER A 10 -5.23 -9.46 -4.88
C SER A 10 -6.00 -10.46 -5.73
N ASN A 11 -6.29 -10.09 -6.98
CA ASN A 11 -6.78 -11.01 -8.00
C ASN A 11 -5.80 -11.15 -9.19
N GLY A 12 -4.56 -10.69 -9.03
CA GLY A 12 -3.54 -10.61 -10.09
C GLY A 12 -3.55 -9.29 -10.86
N GLU A 13 -4.71 -8.62 -10.97
CA GLU A 13 -4.88 -7.36 -11.71
C GLU A 13 -4.97 -6.15 -10.80
N ILE A 14 -5.60 -6.29 -9.63
CA ILE A 14 -5.77 -5.24 -8.64
C ILE A 14 -5.37 -5.78 -7.27
N PHE A 15 -4.58 -4.99 -6.56
CA PHE A 15 -4.22 -5.22 -5.16
C PHE A 15 -4.80 -4.12 -4.29
N ILE A 16 -5.34 -4.50 -3.14
CA ILE A 16 -5.71 -3.58 -2.05
C ILE A 16 -5.04 -4.09 -0.78
N SER A 17 -4.25 -3.24 -0.13
CA SER A 17 -3.56 -3.61 1.09
C SER A 17 -4.49 -3.65 2.31
N ASP A 18 -4.01 -4.35 3.34
CA ASP A 18 -4.44 -4.10 4.71
C ASP A 18 -4.09 -2.67 5.13
N GLU A 19 -4.60 -2.24 6.29
CA GLU A 19 -4.16 -0.98 6.86
C GLU A 19 -2.71 -1.10 7.36
N ILE A 20 -1.84 -0.23 6.86
CA ILE A 20 -0.41 -0.21 7.18
C ILE A 20 -0.17 0.87 8.22
N THR A 21 0.60 0.56 9.26
CA THR A 21 1.07 1.55 10.25
C THR A 21 2.39 2.13 9.77
N GLY A 22 2.39 3.42 9.43
CA GLY A 22 3.60 4.14 9.04
C GLY A 22 4.47 4.48 10.24
N THR A 23 5.77 4.26 10.11
CA THR A 23 6.75 4.39 11.21
C THR A 23 7.83 5.45 10.96
N GLY A 24 7.70 6.26 9.90
CA GLY A 24 8.79 7.16 9.46
C GLY A 24 9.81 6.50 8.54
N SER A 25 9.70 5.19 8.29
CA SER A 25 10.55 4.43 7.38
C SER A 25 9.75 3.89 6.20
N GLU A 26 10.43 3.59 5.09
CA GLU A 26 9.83 2.89 3.95
C GLU A 26 9.40 1.49 4.36
N ALA A 27 8.18 1.11 3.96
CA ALA A 27 7.63 -0.22 4.18
C ALA A 27 7.46 -0.94 2.83
N ASP A 28 7.95 -2.16 2.76
CA ASP A 28 7.68 -3.09 1.66
C ASP A 28 6.29 -3.72 1.86
N THR A 29 5.38 -3.52 0.89
CA THR A 29 4.05 -4.14 0.90
C THR A 29 3.90 -5.05 -0.31
N ALA A 30 3.91 -6.37 -0.06
CA ALA A 30 3.71 -7.36 -1.11
C ALA A 30 2.31 -7.22 -1.74
N HIS A 31 2.24 -7.05 -3.06
CA HIS A 31 0.97 -6.80 -3.77
C HIS A 31 0.40 -8.02 -4.49
N GLY A 32 1.25 -9.00 -4.84
CA GLY A 32 0.80 -10.22 -5.51
C GLY A 32 0.08 -9.98 -6.83
N LEU A 33 0.50 -8.95 -7.59
CA LEU A 33 0.03 -8.73 -8.96
C LEU A 33 0.81 -9.68 -9.86
N ALA A 34 0.13 -10.25 -10.84
CA ALA A 34 0.72 -11.22 -11.74
C ALA A 34 0.08 -11.13 -13.11
N ASP A 35 0.81 -11.54 -14.14
CA ASP A 35 0.23 -11.70 -15.46
C ASP A 35 -0.68 -12.93 -15.58
N SER A 36 -1.25 -13.14 -16.78
CA SER A 36 -2.11 -14.29 -17.05
C SER A 36 -1.41 -15.64 -16.93
N GLU A 37 -0.07 -15.65 -16.90
CA GLU A 37 0.75 -16.84 -16.71
C GLU A 37 1.19 -17.02 -15.24
N GLY A 38 0.81 -16.10 -14.36
CA GLY A 38 1.17 -16.12 -12.94
C GLY A 38 2.55 -15.52 -12.66
N THR A 39 3.17 -14.84 -13.62
CA THR A 39 4.47 -14.15 -13.42
C THR A 39 4.24 -12.83 -12.70
N ALA A 40 4.99 -12.58 -11.63
CA ALA A 40 4.89 -11.32 -10.89
C ALA A 40 5.26 -10.12 -11.77
N VAL A 41 4.49 -9.03 -11.68
CA VAL A 41 4.63 -7.85 -12.53
C VAL A 41 4.71 -6.58 -11.70
N THR A 42 5.52 -5.62 -12.14
CA THR A 42 5.56 -4.28 -11.54
C THR A 42 4.26 -3.56 -11.82
N PRO A 43 3.62 -2.93 -10.82
CA PRO A 43 2.37 -2.19 -11.03
C PRO A 43 2.51 -1.06 -12.06
N SER A 44 1.49 -0.86 -12.90
CA SER A 44 1.40 0.28 -13.81
C SER A 44 0.94 1.57 -13.11
N LEU A 45 0.18 1.42 -12.02
CA LEU A 45 -0.32 2.52 -11.21
C LEU A 45 -0.39 2.07 -9.74
N VAL A 46 0.10 2.93 -8.85
CA VAL A 46 -0.01 2.74 -7.41
C VAL A 46 -0.54 4.01 -6.78
N VAL A 47 -1.53 3.86 -5.90
CA VAL A 47 -2.16 4.96 -5.17
C VAL A 47 -2.13 4.61 -3.69
N ALA A 48 -1.57 5.51 -2.87
CA ALA A 48 -1.62 5.40 -1.43
C ALA A 48 -2.43 6.56 -0.83
N PHE A 49 -3.19 6.28 0.21
CA PHE A 49 -3.97 7.29 0.93
C PHE A 49 -3.90 7.09 2.44
N ILE A 50 -3.75 8.19 3.15
CA ILE A 50 -3.68 8.24 4.61
C ILE A 50 -5.09 7.95 5.16
N THR A 51 -5.24 6.89 5.94
CA THR A 51 -6.49 6.52 6.60
C THR A 51 -6.58 7.08 8.02
N GLN A 52 -5.44 7.30 8.67
CA GLN A 52 -5.38 7.89 10.01
C GLN A 52 -4.15 8.78 10.15
N LYS A 53 -4.34 9.97 10.72
CA LYS A 53 -3.25 10.88 11.08
C LYS A 53 -3.10 11.02 12.59
N THR A 54 -1.86 11.16 13.05
CA THR A 54 -1.58 11.67 14.40
C THR A 54 -1.86 13.17 14.42
N THR A 55 -2.67 13.63 15.36
CA THR A 55 -3.06 15.04 15.51
C THR A 55 -1.84 15.93 15.70
N GLY A 56 -1.82 17.08 15.02
CA GLY A 56 -0.78 18.10 15.20
C GLY A 56 0.52 17.87 14.43
N THR A 57 0.61 16.84 13.59
CA THR A 57 1.80 16.58 12.76
C THR A 57 1.45 16.74 11.28
N SER A 58 2.34 17.34 10.49
CA SER A 58 2.26 17.26 9.03
C SER A 58 2.50 15.80 8.62
N ILE A 59 1.69 15.26 7.73
CA ILE A 59 1.86 13.89 7.26
C ILE A 59 1.96 13.94 5.75
N ALA A 60 3.12 13.54 5.22
CA ALA A 60 3.27 13.22 3.82
C ALA A 60 3.45 11.70 3.65
N LEU A 61 2.79 11.17 2.62
CA LEU A 61 3.14 9.88 2.04
C LEU A 61 4.22 10.15 0.99
N VAL A 62 5.34 9.46 1.12
CA VAL A 62 6.45 9.53 0.17
C VAL A 62 6.48 8.20 -0.58
N GLU A 63 6.38 8.30 -1.90
CA GLU A 63 6.47 7.17 -2.82
C GLU A 63 7.91 6.67 -2.91
N GLY A 64 8.09 5.37 -2.74
CA GLY A 64 9.35 4.66 -2.95
C GLY A 64 9.42 4.00 -4.33
N THR A 65 10.51 3.29 -4.61
CA THR A 65 10.63 2.55 -5.89
C THR A 65 9.87 1.23 -5.82
N HIS A 66 8.81 1.10 -6.61
CA HIS A 66 8.03 -0.13 -6.71
C HIS A 66 8.73 -1.17 -7.59
N ASP A 67 8.53 -2.45 -7.28
CA ASP A 67 9.06 -3.57 -8.05
C ASP A 67 7.97 -4.61 -8.33
N ALA A 68 8.32 -5.75 -8.94
CA ALA A 68 7.35 -6.79 -9.30
C ALA A 68 6.74 -7.52 -8.09
N THR A 69 7.27 -7.29 -6.89
CA THR A 69 6.81 -7.94 -5.65
C THR A 69 6.15 -6.94 -4.71
N ASN A 70 6.71 -5.74 -4.57
CA ASN A 70 6.38 -4.79 -3.51
C ASN A 70 6.00 -3.41 -4.03
N CYS A 71 4.93 -2.86 -3.44
CA CYS A 71 4.66 -1.43 -3.41
C CYS A 71 5.35 -0.84 -2.18
N LYS A 72 6.00 0.32 -2.36
CA LYS A 72 6.87 0.92 -1.34
C LYS A 72 6.44 2.33 -1.03
N PHE A 73 6.10 2.59 0.22
CA PHE A 73 5.78 3.92 0.71
C PHE A 73 6.41 4.12 2.08
N SER A 74 6.76 5.38 2.37
CA SER A 74 7.01 5.81 3.74
C SER A 74 5.99 6.87 4.13
N LEU A 75 5.65 6.90 5.42
CA LEU A 75 4.85 7.96 6.02
C LEU A 75 5.79 8.76 6.90
N GLU A 76 6.00 10.06 6.60
CA GLU A 76 7.00 10.90 7.31
C GLU A 76 6.76 10.99 8.82
N ALA A 77 5.52 10.77 9.26
CA ALA A 77 5.11 10.76 10.64
C ALA A 77 4.31 9.49 10.97
N GLN A 78 4.07 9.26 12.26
CA GLN A 78 3.21 8.15 12.70
C GLN A 78 1.77 8.38 12.23
N GLY A 79 1.20 7.33 11.65
CA GLY A 79 -0.15 7.32 11.12
C GLY A 79 -0.43 6.00 10.43
N LYS A 80 -1.54 5.94 9.70
CA LYS A 80 -1.92 4.76 8.94
C LYS A 80 -2.33 5.11 7.53
N TYR A 81 -2.09 4.20 6.62
CA TYR A 81 -2.42 4.35 5.20
C TYR A 81 -2.79 3.01 4.58
N ARG A 82 -3.33 3.08 3.37
CA ARG A 82 -3.59 1.92 2.51
C ARG A 82 -3.05 2.18 1.12
N ILE A 83 -2.77 1.08 0.42
CA ILE A 83 -2.29 1.07 -0.96
C ILE A 83 -3.34 0.37 -1.82
N ILE A 84 -3.58 0.93 -3.00
CA ILE A 84 -4.24 0.26 -4.12
C ILE A 84 -3.26 0.26 -5.29
N ALA A 85 -3.03 -0.91 -5.87
CA ALA A 85 -2.13 -1.07 -7.01
C ALA A 85 -2.84 -1.78 -8.17
N PHE A 86 -2.48 -1.40 -9.38
CA PHE A 86 -3.01 -1.93 -10.62
C PHE A 86 -1.86 -2.49 -11.44
N ARG A 87 -2.08 -3.64 -12.06
CA ARG A 87 -1.18 -4.19 -13.07
C ARG A 87 -1.04 -3.24 -14.26
#